data_AF-A0A2V7XQ83-F1
#
_entry.id   AF-A0A2V7XQ83-F1
#
_cell.length_a   1.000
_cell.length_b   1.000
_cell.length_c   1.000
_cell.angle_alpha   90.00
_cell.angle_beta   90.00
_cell.angle_gamma   90.00
#
_symmetry.space_group_name_H-M   'P 1'
#
loop_
_entity.id
_entity.type
_entity.pdbx_description
1 polymer ?
#
loop_
_entity_poly.entity_id
_entity_poly.type
_entity_poly.pdbx_seq_one_letter_code
_entity_poly.pdbx_strand_id
1 'polypeptide(L)'
;IRTRIFALLRAWSIGDDEAALAILDSATDGAGEAWTPARLRAAREAHRLEHGVLRLDPEARNLRHTHVAPTEDRTAWRVEQMLVDSMGVNDWVAELEVDLAASRDAGEPVVRLLRLGSLV
;
A
#
# COMPACT_ATOMS: atom_id res chain seq x y z
N ILE A 1 -4.12 -4.94 10.07
CA ILE A 1 -3.52 -4.04 9.05
C ILE A 1 -2.56 -4.74 8.08
N ARG A 2 -1.43 -5.35 8.52
CA ARG A 2 -0.42 -5.93 7.63
C ARG A 2 -0.96 -6.99 6.67
N THR A 3 -1.90 -7.83 7.12
CA THR A 3 -2.57 -8.81 6.25
C THR A 3 -3.29 -8.15 5.07
N ARG A 4 -4.03 -7.06 5.27
CA ARG A 4 -4.69 -6.31 4.20
C ARG A 4 -3.66 -5.67 3.25
N ILE A 5 -2.61 -5.06 3.80
CA ILE A 5 -1.53 -4.45 3.00
C ILE A 5 -0.87 -5.48 2.08
N PHE A 6 -0.53 -6.66 2.59
CA PHE A 6 0.07 -7.71 1.76
C PHE A 6 -0.93 -8.37 0.80
N ALA A 7 -2.22 -8.37 1.11
CA ALA A 7 -3.26 -8.76 0.15
C ALA A 7 -3.32 -7.76 -1.01
N LEU A 8 -3.31 -6.45 -0.72
CA LEU A 8 -3.25 -5.37 -1.71
C LEU A 8 -2.02 -5.49 -2.60
N LEU A 9 -0.83 -5.59 -2.00
CA LEU A 9 0.43 -5.71 -2.73
C LEU A 9 0.49 -6.99 -3.57
N ARG A 10 -0.12 -8.09 -3.12
CA ARG A 10 -0.23 -9.32 -3.90
C ARG A 10 -1.11 -9.11 -5.13
N ALA A 11 -2.33 -8.62 -4.96
CA ALA A 11 -3.26 -8.38 -6.07
C ALA A 11 -2.65 -7.40 -7.09
N TRP A 12 -2.10 -6.29 -6.61
CA TRP A 12 -1.40 -5.31 -7.43
C TRP A 12 -0.24 -5.94 -8.20
N SER A 13 0.66 -6.68 -7.54
CA SER A 13 1.87 -7.21 -8.17
C SER A 13 1.61 -8.23 -9.27
N ILE A 14 0.49 -8.98 -9.21
CA ILE A 14 0.11 -9.96 -10.24
C ILE A 14 -0.75 -9.38 -11.36
N GLY A 15 -1.17 -8.11 -11.28
CA GLY A 15 -1.99 -7.48 -12.31
C GLY A 15 -3.50 -7.47 -12.04
N ASP A 16 -3.93 -7.93 -10.86
CA ASP A 16 -5.34 -7.93 -10.48
C ASP A 16 -5.72 -6.58 -9.86
N ASP A 17 -5.81 -5.57 -10.74
CA ASP A 17 -6.07 -4.19 -10.36
C ASP A 17 -7.44 -4.01 -9.67
N GLU A 18 -8.45 -4.78 -10.10
CA GLU A 18 -9.78 -4.77 -9.50
C GLU A 18 -9.77 -5.35 -8.08
N ALA A 19 -9.12 -6.50 -7.87
CA ALA A 19 -8.98 -7.07 -6.53
C ALA A 19 -8.14 -6.19 -5.60
N ALA A 20 -7.14 -5.47 -6.14
CA ALA A 20 -6.36 -4.51 -5.38
C ALA A 20 -7.23 -3.34 -4.90
N LEU A 21 -8.06 -2.77 -5.77
CA LEU A 21 -8.99 -1.70 -5.39
C LEU A 21 -10.05 -2.15 -4.39
N ALA A 22 -10.56 -3.38 -4.54
CA ALA A 22 -11.58 -3.93 -3.65
C ALA A 22 -11.11 -4.11 -2.18
N ILE A 23 -9.80 -4.06 -1.92
CA ILE A 23 -9.23 -4.12 -0.57
C ILE A 23 -9.27 -2.75 0.12
N LEU A 24 -9.34 -1.67 -0.65
CA LEU A 24 -9.38 -0.30 -0.17
C LEU A 24 -10.81 0.09 0.18
N ASP A 25 -10.99 0.71 1.34
CA ASP A 25 -12.29 1.25 1.77
C ASP A 25 -12.54 2.66 1.22
N SER A 26 -11.48 3.28 0.67
CA SER A 26 -11.56 4.50 -0.13
C SER A 26 -10.56 4.44 -1.29
N ALA A 27 -11.07 4.62 -2.50
CA ALA A 27 -10.29 4.66 -3.73
C ALA A 27 -9.78 6.08 -4.04
N THR A 28 -9.45 6.88 -3.04
CA THR A 28 -8.84 8.22 -3.23
C THR A 28 -7.48 8.28 -2.54
N ASP A 29 -6.51 8.87 -3.22
CA ASP A 29 -5.15 9.02 -2.72
C ASP A 29 -5.01 10.21 -1.75
N GLY A 30 -3.78 10.45 -1.26
CA GLY A 30 -3.50 11.52 -0.31
C GLY A 30 -3.73 12.93 -0.88
N ALA A 31 -3.75 13.08 -2.20
CA ALA A 31 -4.02 14.34 -2.89
C ALA A 31 -5.50 14.48 -3.31
N GLY A 32 -6.33 13.48 -3.01
CA GLY A 32 -7.75 13.45 -3.38
C GLY A 32 -8.03 12.94 -4.79
N GLU A 33 -7.02 12.42 -5.50
CA GLU A 33 -7.19 11.85 -6.84
C GLU A 33 -7.61 10.37 -6.74
N ALA A 34 -8.46 9.92 -7.65
CA ALA A 34 -9.00 8.56 -7.59
C ALA A 34 -7.94 7.51 -7.97
N TRP A 35 -7.82 6.44 -7.21
CA TRP A 35 -7.14 5.22 -7.64
C TRP A 35 -8.03 4.48 -8.63
N THR A 36 -7.58 4.41 -9.89
CA THR A 36 -8.22 3.64 -10.95
C THR A 36 -7.36 2.43 -11.30
N PRO A 37 -7.93 1.40 -11.96
CA PRO A 37 -7.13 0.28 -12.44
C PRO A 37 -5.98 0.73 -13.35
N ALA A 38 -6.19 1.76 -14.15
CA ALA A 38 -5.16 2.35 -15.01
C ALA A 38 -4.02 2.99 -14.22
N ARG A 39 -4.31 3.73 -13.13
CA ARG A 39 -3.26 4.31 -12.27
C ARG A 39 -2.48 3.24 -11.52
N LEU A 40 -3.15 2.21 -11.00
CA LEU A 40 -2.46 1.08 -10.36
C LEU A 40 -1.56 0.32 -11.33
N ARG A 41 -2.02 0.10 -12.56
CA ARG A 41 -1.22 -0.49 -13.63
C ARG A 41 -0.01 0.36 -13.99
N ALA A 42 -0.19 1.66 -14.18
CA ALA A 42 0.90 2.57 -14.49
C ALA A 42 1.97 2.57 -13.39
N ALA A 43 1.56 2.60 -12.12
CA ALA A 43 2.49 2.47 -10.99
C ALA A 43 3.23 1.11 -11.03
N ARG A 44 2.55 0.01 -11.31
CA ARG A 44 3.19 -1.31 -11.43
C ARG A 44 4.22 -1.37 -12.55
N GLU A 45 3.89 -0.79 -13.71
CA GLU A 45 4.79 -0.76 -14.86
C GLU A 45 6.04 0.08 -14.56
N ALA A 46 5.87 1.25 -13.93
CA ALA A 46 6.97 2.09 -13.46
C ALA A 46 7.86 1.34 -12.46
N HIS A 47 7.28 0.70 -11.44
CA HIS A 47 8.05 -0.12 -10.50
C HIS A 47 8.81 -1.23 -11.23
N ARG A 48 8.13 -2.04 -12.05
CA ARG A 48 8.75 -3.20 -12.72
C ARG A 48 9.89 -2.82 -13.66
N LEU A 49 9.82 -1.66 -14.30
CA LEU A 49 10.85 -1.19 -15.22
C LEU A 49 12.21 -1.04 -14.53
N GLU A 50 12.21 -0.53 -13.30
CA GLU A 50 13.42 -0.19 -12.55
C GLU A 50 13.79 -1.22 -11.46
N HIS A 51 12.79 -1.96 -10.95
CA HIS A 51 12.92 -2.79 -9.74
C HIS A 51 12.69 -4.29 -10.01
N GLY A 52 12.18 -4.64 -11.20
CA GLY A 52 11.80 -6.00 -11.52
C GLY A 52 10.59 -6.49 -10.71
N VAL A 53 10.69 -7.68 -10.11
CA VAL A 53 9.57 -8.35 -9.44
C VAL A 53 9.50 -7.92 -7.97
N LEU A 54 8.30 -7.57 -7.51
CA LEU A 54 8.02 -7.37 -6.09
C LEU A 54 8.15 -8.69 -5.31
N ARG A 55 8.93 -8.69 -4.24
CA ARG A 55 9.06 -9.82 -3.33
C ARG A 55 7.96 -9.79 -2.26
N LEU A 56 7.46 -10.96 -1.90
CA LEU A 56 6.44 -11.16 -0.87
C LEU A 56 6.79 -12.32 0.08
N ASP A 57 8.06 -12.71 0.08
CA ASP A 57 8.62 -13.77 0.93
C ASP A 57 8.83 -13.27 2.38
N PRO A 58 9.29 -14.12 3.33
CA PRO A 58 9.44 -13.73 4.74
C PRO A 58 10.31 -12.49 4.98
N GLU A 59 11.31 -12.26 4.14
CA GLU A 59 12.21 -11.11 4.23
C GLU A 59 11.46 -9.83 3.81
N ALA A 60 10.77 -9.85 2.67
CA ALA A 60 9.92 -8.75 2.23
C ALA A 60 8.78 -8.43 3.22
N ARG A 61 8.35 -9.44 3.96
CA ARG A 61 7.33 -9.35 5.01
C ARG A 61 7.91 -9.13 6.40
N ASN A 62 9.18 -8.76 6.52
CA ASN A 62 9.75 -8.45 7.82
C ASN A 62 9.15 -7.15 8.40
N LEU A 63 8.99 -7.10 9.73
CA LEU A 63 8.43 -5.92 10.41
C LEU A 63 9.25 -4.65 10.20
N ARG A 64 10.57 -4.77 9.95
CA ARG A 64 11.42 -3.60 9.69
C ARG A 64 11.03 -2.80 8.44
N HIS A 65 10.26 -3.40 7.53
CA HIS A 65 9.76 -2.75 6.32
C HIS A 65 8.36 -2.13 6.51
N THR A 66 7.81 -2.19 7.72
CA THR A 66 6.51 -1.59 8.05
C THR A 66 6.71 -0.56 9.16
N HIS A 67 6.52 0.72 8.85
CA HIS A 67 6.47 1.79 9.85
C HIS A 67 5.01 2.19 10.10
N VAL A 68 4.67 2.43 11.37
CA VAL A 68 3.32 2.82 11.79
C VAL A 68 3.44 3.98 12.76
N ALA A 69 2.76 5.08 12.47
CA ALA A 69 2.72 6.27 13.32
C ALA A 69 1.28 6.81 13.40
N PRO A 70 0.85 7.35 14.55
CA PRO A 70 -0.42 8.07 14.62
C PRO A 70 -0.34 9.38 13.82
N THR A 71 -1.46 9.79 13.23
CA THR A 71 -1.61 11.16 12.70
C THR A 71 -1.59 12.18 13.83
N GLU A 72 -1.32 13.46 13.51
CA GLU A 72 -1.21 14.53 14.52
C GLU A 72 -2.47 14.68 15.37
N ASP A 73 -3.64 14.56 14.74
CA ASP A 73 -4.96 14.59 15.38
C ASP A 73 -5.35 13.27 16.05
N ARG A 74 -4.54 12.23 15.89
CA ARG A 74 -4.72 10.86 16.43
C ARG A 74 -6.04 10.20 16.03
N THR A 75 -6.63 10.61 14.91
CA THR A 75 -7.85 10.00 14.36
C THR A 75 -7.52 8.80 13.47
N ALA A 76 -6.30 8.74 12.94
CA ALA A 76 -5.84 7.67 12.05
C ALA A 76 -4.42 7.20 12.39
N TRP A 77 -4.02 6.08 11.78
CA TRP A 77 -2.63 5.65 11.69
C TRP A 77 -2.11 5.81 10.27
N ARG A 78 -0.94 6.44 10.12
CA ARG A 78 -0.12 6.40 8.92
C ARG A 78 0.68 5.12 8.92
N VAL A 79 0.59 4.34 7.84
CA VAL A 79 1.35 3.10 7.66
C VAL A 79 2.20 3.22 6.41
N GLU A 80 3.51 3.12 6.55
CA GLU A 80 4.46 3.06 5.45
C GLU A 80 4.95 1.62 5.30
N GLN A 81 4.62 0.99 4.18
CA GLN A 81 5.14 -0.32 3.82
C GLN A 81 6.16 -0.16 2.69
N MET A 82 7.44 -0.36 3.01
CA MET A 82 8.51 -0.42 2.02
C MET A 82 8.33 -1.66 1.13
N LEU A 83 8.42 -1.49 -0.18
CA LEU A 83 8.38 -2.58 -1.13
C LEU A 83 9.79 -3.15 -1.26
N VAL A 84 9.91 -4.46 -1.08
CA VAL A 84 11.17 -5.16 -1.30
C VAL A 84 11.15 -5.78 -2.69
N ASP A 85 12.11 -5.42 -3.53
CA ASP A 85 12.18 -5.85 -4.92
C ASP A 85 13.33 -6.84 -5.16
N SER A 86 13.35 -7.41 -6.37
CA SER A 86 14.37 -8.39 -6.77
C SER A 86 15.73 -7.77 -7.11
N MET A 87 15.78 -6.48 -7.41
CA MET A 87 17.00 -5.74 -7.77
C MET A 87 17.72 -5.17 -6.53
N GLY A 88 17.05 -5.13 -5.38
CA GLY A 88 17.59 -4.69 -4.10
C GLY A 88 17.60 -3.18 -3.89
N VAL A 89 16.86 -2.41 -4.70
CA VAL A 89 16.79 -0.94 -4.59
C VAL A 89 15.94 -0.55 -3.37
N ASN A 90 14.75 -1.14 -3.26
CA ASN A 90 13.83 -1.05 -2.13
C ASN A 90 13.48 0.40 -1.71
N ASP A 91 13.35 1.31 -2.68
CA ASP A 91 13.03 2.73 -2.49
C ASP A 91 11.55 3.05 -2.75
N TRP A 92 10.73 2.06 -3.10
CA TRP A 92 9.28 2.21 -3.25
C TRP A 92 8.54 2.04 -1.93
N VAL A 93 7.48 2.82 -1.75
CA VAL A 93 6.59 2.74 -0.60
C VAL A 93 5.13 2.60 -1.02
N ALA A 94 4.38 1.78 -0.30
CA ALA A 94 2.94 1.87 -0.21
C ALA A 94 2.60 2.59 1.11
N GLU A 95 2.07 3.80 0.99
CA GLU A 95 1.71 4.63 2.13
C GLU A 95 0.20 4.57 2.31
N LEU A 96 -0.26 4.14 3.47
CA LEU A 96 -1.67 3.95 3.79
C LEU A 96 -2.07 4.77 5.00
N GLU A 97 -3.36 4.99 5.11
CA GLU A 97 -4.04 5.54 6.28
C GLU A 97 -5.05 4.52 6.80
N VAL A 98 -5.14 4.41 8.11
CA VAL A 98 -6.11 3.56 8.79
C VAL A 98 -6.96 4.42 9.71
N ASP A 99 -8.23 4.61 9.36
CA ASP A 99 -9.17 5.41 10.17
C ASP A 99 -9.56 4.63 11.44
N LEU A 100 -9.26 5.16 12.62
CA LEU A 100 -9.47 4.45 13.88
C LEU A 100 -10.93 4.40 14.31
N ALA A 101 -11.73 5.43 13.97
CA ALA A 101 -13.13 5.48 14.32
C ALA A 101 -13.92 4.53 13.41
N ALA A 102 -13.75 4.66 12.10
CA ALA A 102 -14.39 3.79 11.13
C ALA A 102 -13.97 2.33 11.31
N SER A 103 -12.69 2.06 11.64
CA SER A 103 -12.24 0.69 11.93
C SER A 103 -12.91 0.09 13.17
N ARG A 104 -13.19 0.92 14.19
CA ARG A 104 -13.90 0.47 15.40
C ARG A 104 -15.34 0.12 15.09
N ASP A 105 -16.00 0.95 14.28
CA ASP A 105 -17.41 0.78 13.92
C ASP A 105 -17.61 -0.43 12.98
N ALA A 106 -16.69 -0.64 12.03
CA ALA A 106 -16.73 -1.77 11.11
C ALA A 106 -16.26 -3.10 11.75
N GLY A 107 -15.49 -3.05 12.83
CA GLY A 107 -14.87 -4.23 13.45
C GLY A 107 -13.67 -4.78 12.66
N GLU A 108 -13.24 -4.09 11.61
CA GLU A 108 -12.08 -4.43 10.78
C GLU A 108 -11.34 -3.15 10.33
N PRO A 109 -10.04 -3.23 9.96
CA PRO A 109 -9.30 -2.04 9.57
C PRO A 109 -9.84 -1.41 8.28
N VAL A 110 -10.29 -0.16 8.39
CA VAL A 110 -10.69 0.71 7.27
C VAL A 110 -9.44 1.39 6.72
N VAL A 111 -9.06 1.05 5.49
CA VAL A 111 -7.77 1.43 4.89
C VAL A 111 -7.95 2.27 3.62
N ARG A 112 -7.11 3.31 3.52
CA ARG A 112 -6.99 4.17 2.33
C ARG A 112 -5.55 4.17 1.84
N LEU A 113 -5.32 3.95 0.55
CA LEU A 113 -3.98 4.03 -0.06
C LEU A 113 -3.68 5.48 -0.42
N LEU A 114 -2.73 6.12 0.27
CA LEU A 114 -2.42 7.54 0.03
C LEU A 114 -1.35 7.73 -1.04
N ARG A 115 -0.39 6.80 -1.13
CA ARG A 115 0.70 6.85 -2.12
C ARG A 115 1.16 5.43 -2.46
N LEU A 116 1.53 5.23 -3.72
CA LEU A 116 2.25 4.06 -4.19
C LEU A 116 3.27 4.50 -5.23
N GLY A 117 4.55 4.51 -4.87
CA GLY A 117 5.61 5.03 -5.74
C GLY A 117 6.98 5.08 -5.08
N SER A 118 8.00 5.46 -5.88
CA SER A 118 9.37 5.68 -5.39
C SER A 118 9.43 6.83 -4.38
N LEU A 119 10.40 6.80 -3.46
CA LEU A 119 10.70 7.85 -2.50
C LEU A 119 11.70 8.90 -3.02
N VAL A 120 12.28 8.71 -4.21
CA VAL A 120 13.24 9.67 -4.81
C VAL A 120 12.59 10.73 -5.69
#